data_AF-A0A4V2RHC9-F1
#
_entry.id   AF-A0A4V2RHC9-F1
#
_cell.length_a   1.000
_cell.length_b   1.000
_cell.length_c   1.000
_cell.angle_alpha   90.00
_cell.angle_beta   90.00
_cell.angle_gamma   90.00
#
_symmetry.space_group_name_H-M   'P 1'
#
loop_
_entity.id
_entity.type
_entity.pdbx_description
1 polymer ?
#
loop_
_entity_poly.entity_id
_entity_poly.type
_entity_poly.pdbx_seq_one_letter_code
_entity_poly.pdbx_strand_id
1 'polypeptide(L)'
;MPCPPDLTAMFHHHITKFGTAPDGRLFWGRGRGVLSAKYYQVMWQQVREDVLGIEAAKSSPLAQRPYDLRHAAVSSWLASGVDAARIAEWAGHSLEVLLRIYAKVIDGQEEQALERIEAFLRS
;
A
#
# COMPACT_ATOMS: atom_id res chain seq x y z
N MET A 1 9.37 -2.16 6.81
CA MET A 1 8.44 -2.50 5.71
C MET A 1 9.22 -3.21 4.62
N PRO A 2 8.69 -4.29 4.01
CA PRO A 2 9.31 -4.92 2.85
C PRO A 2 9.39 -3.95 1.67
N CYS A 3 10.54 -3.88 1.02
CA CYS A 3 10.75 -3.14 -0.22
C CYS A 3 11.18 -4.13 -1.31
N PRO A 4 10.25 -4.59 -2.18
CA PRO A 4 10.57 -5.54 -3.24
C PRO A 4 11.68 -5.00 -4.17
N PRO A 5 12.44 -5.88 -4.84
CA PRO A 5 13.47 -5.46 -5.81
C PRO A 5 12.93 -4.51 -6.88
N ASP A 6 11.73 -4.78 -7.41
CA ASP A 6 11.12 -3.94 -8.44
C ASP A 6 10.80 -2.54 -7.93
N LEU A 7 10.25 -2.42 -6.72
CA LEU A 7 9.99 -1.12 -6.10
C LEU A 7 11.29 -0.35 -5.83
N THR A 8 12.33 -1.06 -5.38
CA THR A 8 13.66 -0.50 -5.17
C THR A 8 14.25 0.04 -6.49
N ALA A 9 14.12 -0.73 -7.57
CA ALA A 9 14.55 -0.32 -8.91
C ALA A 9 13.80 0.93 -9.40
N MET A 10 12.49 1.01 -9.16
CA MET A 10 11.69 2.21 -9.49
C MET A 10 12.19 3.46 -8.74
N PHE A 11 12.53 3.35 -7.46
CA PHE A 11 13.09 4.47 -6.70
C PHE A 11 14.47 4.88 -7.22
N HIS A 12 15.37 3.93 -7.51
CA HIS A 12 16.68 4.26 -8.08
C HIS A 12 16.57 4.90 -9.46
N HIS A 13 15.64 4.44 -10.29
CA HIS A 13 15.36 5.07 -11.58
C HIS A 13 14.88 6.52 -11.40
N HIS A 14 13.93 6.75 -10.47
CA HIS A 14 13.44 8.09 -10.17
C HIS A 14 14.55 9.02 -9.67
N ILE A 15 15.39 8.57 -8.74
CA ILE A 15 16.52 9.33 -8.22
C ILE A 15 17.51 9.69 -9.34
N THR A 16 17.87 8.70 -10.17
CA THR A 16 18.79 8.93 -11.30
C THR A 16 18.23 9.94 -12.29
N LYS A 17 16.93 9.87 -12.58
CA LYS A 17 16.28 10.69 -13.61
C LYS A 17 15.92 12.09 -13.15
N PHE A 18 15.48 12.26 -11.90
CA PHE A 18 14.90 13.52 -11.41
C PHE A 18 15.71 14.15 -10.25
N GLY A 19 16.57 13.36 -9.58
CA GLY A 19 17.27 13.76 -8.37
C GLY A 19 16.33 14.00 -7.18
N THR A 20 16.89 14.52 -6.10
CA THR A 20 16.15 14.82 -4.85
C THR A 20 15.95 16.31 -4.64
N ALA A 21 15.09 16.68 -3.70
CA ALA A 21 15.08 18.04 -3.16
C ALA A 21 16.36 18.30 -2.33
N PRO A 22 16.70 19.59 -2.03
CA PRO A 22 17.88 19.92 -1.22
C PRO A 22 17.89 19.29 0.17
N ASP A 23 16.72 19.00 0.72
CA ASP A 23 16.52 18.33 2.02
C ASP A 23 16.43 16.79 1.90
N GLY A 24 16.71 16.23 0.72
CA GLY A 24 16.75 14.79 0.48
C GLY A 24 15.41 14.14 0.14
N ARG A 25 14.30 14.87 0.06
CA ARG A 25 13.01 14.28 -0.36
C ARG A 25 13.08 13.72 -1.78
N LEU A 26 12.59 12.50 -1.95
CA LEU A 26 12.51 11.80 -3.23
C LEU A 26 11.48 12.45 -4.16
N PHE A 27 10.30 12.78 -3.63
CA PHE A 27 9.23 13.42 -4.37
C PHE A 27 9.08 14.88 -3.93
N TRP A 28 9.01 15.77 -4.90
CA TRP A 28 9.00 17.21 -4.66
C TRP A 28 8.11 17.94 -5.67
N GLY A 29 7.55 19.07 -5.24
CA GLY A 29 6.69 19.93 -6.04
C GLY A 29 7.46 21.03 -6.76
N ARG A 30 6.74 22.03 -7.28
CA ARG A 30 7.34 23.17 -7.99
C ARG A 30 8.48 23.80 -7.18
N GLY A 31 9.61 24.08 -7.83
CA GLY A 31 10.79 24.68 -7.19
C GLY A 31 11.48 23.77 -6.15
N ARG A 32 11.32 22.45 -6.22
CA ARG A 32 11.82 21.46 -5.23
C ARG A 32 11.20 21.60 -3.83
N GLY A 33 10.04 22.26 -3.73
CA GLY A 33 9.27 22.40 -2.50
C GLY A 33 8.44 21.15 -2.14
N VAL A 34 7.58 21.28 -1.13
CA VAL A 34 6.63 20.22 -0.74
C VAL A 34 5.65 19.93 -1.87
N LEU A 35 5.48 18.65 -2.18
CA LEU A 35 4.43 18.21 -3.10
C LEU A 35 3.07 18.47 -2.45
N SER A 36 2.22 19.25 -3.11
CA SER A 36 0.91 19.56 -2.55
C SER A 36 -0.04 18.36 -2.65
N ALA A 37 -0.81 18.12 -1.59
CA ALA A 37 -1.80 17.05 -1.57
C ALA A 37 -2.83 17.21 -2.71
N LYS A 38 -3.24 18.45 -3.02
CA LYS A 38 -4.14 18.75 -4.14
C LYS A 38 -3.55 18.29 -5.48
N TYR A 39 -2.29 18.61 -5.73
CA TYR A 39 -1.64 18.21 -6.99
C TYR A 39 -1.50 16.69 -7.09
N TYR A 40 -1.14 16.03 -5.98
CA TYR A 40 -1.09 14.59 -5.91
C TYR A 40 -2.45 13.94 -6.23
N GLN A 41 -3.56 14.47 -5.71
CA GLN A 41 -4.92 13.98 -6.02
C GLN A 41 -5.30 14.16 -7.49
N VAL A 42 -4.98 15.31 -8.09
CA VAL A 42 -5.24 15.56 -9.52
C VAL A 42 -4.44 14.58 -10.39
N MET A 43 -3.15 14.45 -10.11
CA MET A 43 -2.29 13.50 -10.82
C MET A 43 -2.77 12.05 -10.65
N TRP A 44 -3.26 11.69 -9.46
CA TRP A 44 -3.80 10.36 -9.21
C TRP A 44 -4.99 10.04 -10.11
N GLN A 45 -5.96 10.96 -10.22
CA GLN A 45 -7.11 10.74 -11.09
C GLN A 45 -6.71 10.64 -12.56
N GLN A 46 -5.78 11.48 -13.01
CA GLN A 46 -5.26 11.41 -14.38
C GLN A 46 -4.61 10.05 -14.67
N VAL A 47 -3.68 9.62 -13.82
CA VAL A 47 -3.00 8.32 -14.00
C VAL A 47 -4.01 7.17 -13.93
N ARG A 48 -5.03 7.28 -13.08
CA ARG A 48 -6.07 6.28 -12.95
C ARG A 48 -6.92 6.17 -14.23
N GLU A 49 -7.25 7.29 -14.86
CA GLU A 49 -7.90 7.31 -16.18
C GLU A 49 -7.00 6.73 -17.26
N ASP A 50 -5.70 7.06 -17.24
CA ASP A 50 -4.72 6.57 -18.22
C ASP A 50 -4.52 5.04 -18.14
N VAL A 51 -4.55 4.48 -16.92
CA VAL A 51 -4.31 3.04 -16.67
C VAL A 51 -5.57 2.20 -16.83
N LEU A 52 -6.71 2.66 -16.30
CA LEU A 52 -7.96 1.88 -16.33
C LEU A 52 -8.81 2.16 -17.58
N GLY A 53 -8.55 3.28 -18.26
CA GLY A 53 -9.46 3.86 -19.22
C GLY A 53 -10.55 4.71 -18.55
N ILE A 54 -11.00 5.75 -19.25
CA ILE A 54 -11.93 6.77 -18.74
C ILE A 54 -13.25 6.14 -18.21
N GLU A 55 -13.83 5.20 -18.95
CA GLU A 55 -15.11 4.60 -18.57
C GLU A 55 -15.02 3.74 -17.30
N ALA A 56 -13.96 2.94 -17.17
CA ALA A 56 -13.72 2.13 -15.98
C ALA A 56 -13.32 3.00 -14.78
N ALA A 57 -12.52 4.04 -14.99
CA ALA A 57 -12.15 4.98 -13.94
C ALA A 57 -13.40 5.71 -13.37
N LYS A 58 -14.37 6.07 -14.21
CA LYS A 58 -15.61 6.73 -13.76
C LYS A 58 -16.56 5.80 -13.01
N SER A 59 -16.70 4.55 -13.47
CA SER A 59 -17.72 3.61 -12.98
C SER A 59 -17.24 2.71 -11.85
N SER A 60 -15.95 2.41 -11.76
CA SER A 60 -15.38 1.49 -10.78
C SER A 60 -14.91 2.21 -9.51
N PRO A 61 -15.11 1.63 -8.31
CA PRO A 61 -14.48 2.12 -7.08
C PRO A 61 -13.00 1.75 -6.97
N LEU A 62 -12.46 0.94 -7.90
CA LEU A 62 -11.08 0.47 -7.86
C LEU A 62 -10.10 1.65 -7.85
N ALA A 63 -9.19 1.66 -6.86
CA ALA A 63 -8.14 2.66 -6.71
C ALA A 63 -8.65 4.12 -6.69
N GLN A 64 -9.91 4.35 -6.30
CA GLN A 64 -10.55 5.67 -6.35
C GLN A 64 -9.74 6.73 -5.58
N ARG A 65 -9.13 6.34 -4.47
CA ARG A 65 -8.24 7.17 -3.66
C ARG A 65 -6.86 6.53 -3.58
N PRO A 66 -5.78 7.32 -3.48
CA PRO A 66 -4.44 6.78 -3.22
C PRO A 66 -4.38 5.92 -1.96
N TYR A 67 -5.16 6.27 -0.94
CA TYR A 67 -5.23 5.53 0.32
C TYR A 67 -5.78 4.10 0.17
N ASP A 68 -6.52 3.82 -0.91
CA ASP A 68 -7.03 2.48 -1.17
C ASP A 68 -5.88 1.49 -1.49
N LEU A 69 -4.76 1.97 -2.04
CA LEU A 69 -3.55 1.15 -2.22
C LEU A 69 -2.96 0.67 -0.89
N ARG A 70 -2.97 1.56 0.11
CA ARG A 70 -2.50 1.21 1.45
C ARG A 70 -3.42 0.18 2.09
N HIS A 71 -4.74 0.33 1.91
CA HIS A 71 -5.69 -0.68 2.35
C HIS A 71 -5.44 -2.03 1.69
N ALA A 72 -5.25 -2.05 0.37
CA ALA A 72 -4.95 -3.27 -0.37
C ALA A 72 -3.66 -3.94 0.14
N ALA A 73 -2.57 -3.19 0.32
CA ALA A 73 -1.31 -3.74 0.82
C ALA A 73 -1.45 -4.39 2.20
N VAL A 74 -2.09 -3.71 3.14
CA VAL A 74 -2.31 -4.24 4.50
C VAL A 74 -3.20 -5.49 4.49
N SER A 75 -4.30 -5.46 3.73
CA SER A 75 -5.18 -6.62 3.56
C SER A 75 -4.43 -7.80 2.94
N SER A 76 -3.58 -7.58 1.94
CA SER A 76 -2.79 -8.64 1.30
C SER A 76 -1.77 -9.26 2.25
N TRP A 77 -1.10 -8.45 3.09
CA TRP A 77 -0.17 -8.99 4.09
C TRP A 77 -0.89 -9.83 5.15
N LEU A 78 -2.06 -9.39 5.62
CA LEU A 78 -2.91 -10.19 6.52
C LEU A 78 -3.35 -11.50 5.85
N ALA A 79 -3.87 -11.40 4.62
CA ALA A 79 -4.28 -12.56 3.82
C ALA A 79 -3.14 -13.56 3.58
N SER A 80 -1.89 -13.10 3.59
CA SER A 80 -0.69 -13.95 3.44
C SER A 80 -0.21 -14.57 4.76
N GLY A 81 -0.92 -14.36 5.87
CA GLY A 81 -0.60 -14.91 7.18
C GLY A 81 0.55 -14.22 7.91
N VAL A 82 0.93 -13.00 7.50
CA VAL A 82 1.93 -12.22 8.22
C VAL A 82 1.35 -11.74 9.56
N ASP A 83 2.17 -11.77 10.61
CA ASP A 83 1.77 -11.37 11.96
C ASP A 83 1.16 -9.95 12.01
N ALA A 84 -0.01 -9.84 12.66
CA ALA A 84 -0.78 -8.60 12.71
C ALA A 84 -0.06 -7.48 13.47
N ALA A 85 0.68 -7.79 14.54
CA ALA A 85 1.43 -6.77 15.27
C ALA A 85 2.54 -6.18 14.41
N ARG A 86 3.25 -7.02 13.65
CA ARG A 86 4.27 -6.57 12.69
C ARG A 86 3.69 -5.74 11.55
N ILE A 87 2.53 -6.12 11.02
CA ILE A 87 1.84 -5.32 9.99
C ILE A 87 1.44 -3.96 10.54
N ALA A 88 0.90 -3.90 11.76
CA ALA A 88 0.52 -2.64 12.41
C ALA A 88 1.72 -1.69 12.57
N GLU A 89 2.87 -2.23 12.98
CA GLU A 89 4.14 -1.51 13.05
C GLU A 89 4.55 -0.92 11.69
N TRP A 90 4.57 -1.75 10.63
CA TRP A 90 4.94 -1.28 9.28
C TRP A 90 3.95 -0.28 8.69
N ALA A 91 2.67 -0.45 9.00
CA ALA A 91 1.66 0.49 8.59
C ALA A 91 1.75 1.79 9.42
N GLY A 92 2.25 1.76 10.65
CA GLY A 92 2.34 2.93 11.52
C GLY A 92 1.01 3.27 12.20
N HIS A 93 0.24 2.24 12.59
CA HIS A 93 -0.94 2.40 13.45
C HIS A 93 -0.94 1.33 14.56
N SER A 94 -1.76 1.51 15.59
CA SER A 94 -1.86 0.52 16.68
C SER A 94 -2.44 -0.81 16.19
N LEU A 95 -2.12 -1.89 16.91
CA LEU A 95 -2.70 -3.21 16.66
C LEU A 95 -4.23 -3.19 16.82
N GLU A 96 -4.74 -2.47 17.82
CA GLU A 96 -6.18 -2.28 18.03
C GLU A 96 -6.86 -1.66 16.80
N VAL A 97 -6.27 -0.60 16.22
CA VAL A 97 -6.79 0.04 15.01
C VAL A 97 -6.76 -0.94 13.83
N LEU A 98 -5.70 -1.74 13.69
CA LEU A 98 -5.63 -2.77 12.66
C LEU A 98 -6.77 -3.78 12.82
N LEU A 99 -6.91 -4.39 14.00
CA LEU A 99 -7.94 -5.42 14.23
C LEU A 99 -9.35 -4.87 13.99
N ARG A 100 -9.61 -3.64 14.42
CA ARG A 100 -10.90 -2.98 14.18
C ARG A 100 -11.20 -2.74 12.69
N ILE A 101 -10.20 -2.31 11.92
CA ILE A 101 -10.38 -1.97 10.50
C ILE A 101 -10.42 -3.24 9.62
N TYR A 102 -9.64 -4.27 9.98
CA TYR A 102 -9.39 -5.43 9.12
C TYR A 102 -9.96 -6.75 9.65
N ALA A 103 -10.82 -6.73 10.68
CA ALA A 103 -11.47 -7.92 11.24
C ALA A 103 -12.02 -8.87 10.16
N LYS A 104 -12.75 -8.34 9.18
CA LYS A 104 -13.34 -9.13 8.09
C LYS A 104 -12.32 -9.93 7.26
N VAL A 105 -11.12 -9.40 7.09
CA VAL A 105 -10.05 -10.11 6.35
C VAL A 105 -9.53 -11.26 7.20
N ILE A 106 -9.38 -11.05 8.50
CA ILE A 106 -8.88 -12.04 9.46
C ILE A 106 -9.90 -13.18 9.66
N ASP A 107 -11.18 -12.84 9.79
CA ASP A 107 -12.28 -13.81 9.93
C ASP A 107 -12.35 -14.79 8.74
N GLY A 108 -12.02 -14.31 7.54
CA GLY A 108 -11.99 -15.12 6.33
C GLY A 108 -10.80 -16.10 6.23
N GLN A 109 -9.92 -16.17 7.23
CA GLN A 109 -8.73 -17.02 7.23
C GLN A 109 -8.81 -18.23 8.18
N GLU A 110 -10.01 -18.59 8.63
CA GLU A 110 -10.20 -19.71 9.57
C GLU A 110 -9.57 -21.02 9.03
N GLU A 111 -9.85 -21.37 7.78
CA GLU A 111 -9.29 -22.57 7.14
C GLU A 111 -7.76 -22.56 7.12
N GLN A 112 -7.14 -21.45 6.71
CA GLN A 112 -5.68 -21.30 6.71
C GLN A 112 -5.09 -21.32 8.13
N ALA A 113 -5.83 -20.83 9.13
CA ALA A 113 -5.41 -20.88 10.52
C ALA A 113 -5.43 -22.33 11.03
N LEU A 114 -6.47 -23.10 10.69
CA LEU A 114 -6.57 -24.52 11.02
C LEU A 114 -5.46 -25.33 10.34
N GLU A 115 -5.19 -25.10 9.05
CA GLU A 115 -4.08 -25.76 8.34
C GLU A 115 -2.72 -25.51 9.01
N ARG A 116 -2.46 -24.29 9.46
CA ARG A 116 -1.22 -23.94 10.20
C ARG A 116 -1.14 -24.67 11.55
N ILE A 117 -2.25 -24.77 12.28
CA ILE A 117 -2.31 -25.50 13.56
C ILE A 117 -2.08 -26.99 13.30
N GLU A 118 -2.75 -27.58 12.31
CA GLU A 118 -2.57 -28.99 11.95
C GLU A 118 -1.13 -29.30 11.54
N ALA A 119 -0.50 -28.44 10.74
CA ALA A 119 0.89 -28.60 10.33
C ALA A 119 1.84 -28.63 11.54
N PHE A 120 1.61 -27.76 12.54
CA PHE A 120 2.38 -27.75 13.79
C PHE A 120 2.10 -28.98 14.67
N LEU A 121 0.84 -29.41 14.79
CA LEU A 121 0.50 -30.58 15.60
C LEU A 121 1.03 -31.91 15.02
N ARG A 122 1.36 -31.94 13.72
CA ARG A 122 1.94 -33.10 13.03
C ARG A 122 3.48 -33.10 13.00
N SER A 123 4.14 -32.03 13.49
CA SER A 123 5.60 -31.94 13.62
C SER A 123 6.07 -32.41 14.99
#